data_AF-A0A087T379-F1
#
_entry.id   AF-A0A087T379-F1
#
_cell.length_a   1.000
_cell.length_b   1.000
_cell.length_c   1.000
_cell.angle_alpha   90.00
_cell.angle_beta   90.00
_cell.angle_gamma   90.00
#
_symmetry.space_group_name_H-M   'P 1'
#
loop_
_entity.id
_entity.type
_entity.pdbx_description
1 polymer ?
#
loop_
_entity_poly.entity_id
_entity_poly.type
_entity_poly.pdbx_seq_one_letter_code
_entity_poly.pdbx_strand_id
1 'polypeptide(L)' 'MSPFEPPVGHDELKVVPLGSQFEVTCVKPVGRPKVRIWWEDPSGRVISDTGRIRVDDSQLIVDGAKKSDTGNYTCVAE' A
#
# COMPACT_ATOMS: atom_id res chain seq x y z
N MET A 1 29.05 6.34 -3.02
CA MET A 1 27.82 6.93 -3.60
C MET A 1 26.67 6.06 -3.12
N SER A 2 26.17 6.34 -1.92
CA SER A 2 25.05 5.59 -1.35
C SER A 2 23.76 6.28 -1.77
N PRO A 3 22.72 5.54 -2.22
CA PRO A 3 21.47 6.14 -2.63
C PRO A 3 20.80 6.76 -1.40
N PHE A 4 20.41 8.02 -1.56
CA PHE A 4 19.55 8.75 -0.65
C PHE A 4 18.14 8.18 -0.70
N GLU A 5 17.94 6.96 -0.21
CA GLU A 5 16.59 6.48 0.11
C GLU A 5 16.34 6.75 1.59
N PRO A 6 15.44 7.70 1.94
CA PRO A 6 15.04 7.93 3.31
C PRO A 6 14.50 6.62 3.90
N PRO A 7 14.74 6.34 5.20
CA PRO A 7 14.05 5.25 5.86
C PRO A 7 12.54 5.47 5.71
N VAL A 8 11.85 4.48 5.13
CA VAL A 8 10.41 4.49 4.90
C VAL A 8 9.72 4.77 6.25
N GLY A 9 9.18 5.98 6.39
CA GLY A 9 8.36 6.32 7.55
C GLY A 9 7.11 5.43 7.53
N HIS A 10 6.76 4.84 8.67
CA HIS A 10 5.53 4.03 8.82
C HIS A 10 4.23 4.82 8.51
N ASP A 11 4.33 6.14 8.32
CA ASP A 11 3.24 7.09 8.09
C ASP A 11 3.51 7.96 6.85
N GLU A 12 3.77 7.33 5.70
CA GLU A 12 3.94 8.05 4.42
C GLU A 12 2.57 8.54 3.90
N LEU A 13 2.36 9.85 3.95
CA LEU A 13 1.20 10.49 3.33
C LEU A 13 1.43 10.63 1.82
N LYS A 14 0.66 9.89 1.02
CA LYS A 14 0.70 9.98 -0.44
C LYS A 14 -0.43 10.86 -0.97
N VAL A 15 -0.08 11.98 -1.59
CA VAL A 15 -1.04 12.87 -2.27
C VAL A 15 -1.19 12.43 -3.72
N VAL A 16 -2.43 12.14 -4.12
CA VAL A 16 -2.74 11.62 -5.47
C VAL A 16 -3.78 12.51 -6.14
N PRO A 17 -3.60 12.88 -7.42
CA PRO A 17 -4.63 13.59 -8.18
C PRO A 17 -5.88 12.73 -8.37
N LEU A 18 -7.05 13.37 -8.31
CA LEU A 18 -8.32 12.68 -8.57
C LEU A 18 -8.36 12.12 -9.99
N GLY A 19 -8.87 10.89 -10.12
CA GLY A 19 -8.96 10.18 -11.41
C GLY A 19 -7.65 9.58 -11.89
N SER A 20 -6.53 9.79 -11.20
CA SER A 20 -5.25 9.14 -11.53
C SER A 20 -5.14 7.76 -10.91
N GLN A 21 -4.45 6.85 -11.59
CA GLN A 21 -3.99 5.58 -11.01
C GLN A 21 -2.78 5.85 -10.10
N PHE A 22 -2.73 5.17 -8.95
CA PHE A 22 -1.55 5.19 -8.09
C PHE A 22 -1.31 3.83 -7.44
N GLU A 23 -0.06 3.64 -7.03
CA GLU A 23 0.42 2.38 -6.48
C GLU A 23 1.25 2.65 -5.23
N VAL A 24 1.06 1.85 -4.18
CA VAL A 24 1.81 1.93 -2.92
C VAL A 24 2.44 0.58 -2.66
N THR A 25 3.77 0.54 -2.60
CA THR A 25 4.50 -0.70 -2.35
C THR A 25 4.80 -0.84 -0.87
N CYS A 26 4.37 -1.95 -0.28
CA CYS A 26 4.81 -2.32 1.04
C CYS A 26 6.12 -3.12 0.96
N VAL A 27 7.16 -2.65 1.64
CA VAL A 27 8.45 -3.32 1.68
C VAL A 27 8.41 -4.40 2.76
N LYS A 28 8.53 -5.67 2.35
CA LYS A 28 8.58 -6.77 3.30
C LYS A 28 9.81 -6.65 4.21
N PRO A 29 9.66 -6.84 5.53
CA PRO A 29 10.82 -6.98 6.39
C PRO A 29 11.64 -8.19 5.94
N VAL A 30 12.95 -7.98 5.79
CA VAL A 30 13.88 -9.06 5.46
C VAL A 30 14.12 -9.86 6.75
N GLY A 31 13.37 -10.96 6.91
CA GLY A 31 13.42 -11.79 8.12
C GLY A 31 13.22 -13.27 7.82
N ARG A 32 13.61 -14.11 8.78
CA ARG A 32 13.21 -15.52 8.85
C ARG A 32 12.42 -15.70 10.16
N PRO A 33 11.22 -16.30 10.13
CA PRO A 33 10.55 -16.97 9.00
C PRO A 33 9.99 -16.01 7.93
N LYS A 34 9.55 -16.54 6.78
CA LYS A 34 8.83 -15.76 5.76
C LYS A 34 7.49 -15.32 6.34
N VAL A 35 7.31 -14.00 6.45
CA VAL A 35 6.02 -13.38 6.79
C VAL A 35 5.14 -13.27 5.54
N ARG A 36 3.84 -13.37 5.72
CA ARG A 36 2.82 -13.06 4.72
C ARG A 36 2.49 -11.58 4.82
N ILE A 37 2.20 -10.96 3.68
CA ILE A 37 1.84 -9.54 3.59
C ILE A 37 0.46 -9.41 2.96
N TRP A 38 -0.34 -8.52 3.52
CA TRP A 38 -1.62 -8.11 2.94
C TRP A 38 -1.90 -6.65 3.25
N TRP A 39 -2.87 -6.09 2.53
CA TRP A 39 -3.33 -4.71 2.72
C TRP A 39 -4.73 -4.68 3.29
N GLU A 40 -4.94 -3.76 4.23
CA GLU A 40 -6.23 -3.46 4.83
C GLU A 40 -6.71 -2.08 4.39
N ASP A 41 -7.99 -1.98 4.05
CA ASP A 41 -8.66 -0.71 3.79
C ASP A 41 -8.82 0.11 5.09
N PRO A 42 -9.24 1.38 5.01
CA PRO A 42 -9.50 2.20 6.19
C PRO A 42 -10.60 1.65 7.12
N SER A 43 -11.34 0.61 6.70
CA SER A 43 -12.34 -0.08 7.50
C SER A 43 -11.80 -1.38 8.12
N GLY A 44 -10.52 -1.70 7.95
CA GLY A 44 -9.87 -2.93 8.43
C GLY A 44 -10.20 -4.18 7.60
N ARG A 45 -10.68 -4.03 6.36
CA ARG A 45 -11.00 -5.15 5.47
C ARG A 45 -9.83 -5.44 4.55
N VAL A 46 -9.52 -6.72 4.41
CA VAL A 46 -8.49 -7.19 3.48
C VAL A 46 -8.89 -6.87 2.04
N ILE A 47 -8.01 -6.16 1.34
CA ILE A 47 -8.21 -5.78 -0.05
C ILE A 47 -7.92 -6.98 -0.94
N SER A 48 -8.82 -7.25 -1.89
CA SER A 48 -8.70 -8.36 -2.84
C SER A 48 -7.74 -8.04 -3.98
N ASP A 49 -7.42 -9.03 -4.81
CA ASP A 49 -6.60 -8.90 -6.02
C ASP A 49 -7.38 -8.39 -7.25
N THR A 50 -8.68 -8.12 -7.09
CA THR A 50 -9.59 -7.74 -8.17
C THR A 50 -10.33 -6.44 -7.90
N GLY A 51 -10.76 -5.80 -8.97
CA GLY A 51 -11.50 -4.54 -8.92
C GLY A 51 -10.61 -3.31 -9.06
N ARG A 52 -11.17 -2.16 -8.70
CA ARG A 52 -10.51 -0.85 -8.87
C ARG A 52 -9.43 -0.58 -7.82
N ILE A 53 -9.70 -0.96 -6.57
CA ILE A 53 -8.73 -0.98 -5.46
C ILE A 53 -8.36 -2.45 -5.29
N ARG A 54 -7.11 -2.80 -5.59
CA ARG A 54 -6.65 -4.18 -5.59
C ARG A 54 -5.23 -4.31 -5.09
N VAL A 55 -4.86 -5.51 -4.68
CA VAL A 55 -3.48 -5.84 -4.28
C VAL A 55 -2.83 -6.74 -5.31
N ASP A 56 -1.61 -6.40 -5.71
CA ASP A 56 -0.74 -7.26 -6.50
C ASP A 56 0.55 -7.53 -5.71
N ASP A 57 0.73 -8.77 -5.25
CA ASP A 57 1.79 -9.17 -4.32
C ASP A 57 1.83 -8.29 -3.04
N SER A 58 2.78 -7.35 -2.93
CA SER A 58 2.87 -6.38 -1.84
C SER A 58 2.46 -4.95 -2.22
N GLN A 59 1.89 -4.75 -3.41
CA GLN A 59 1.51 -3.44 -3.93
C GLN A 59 0.00 -3.23 -3.87
N LEU A 60 -0.41 -2.14 -3.21
CA LEU A 60 -1.77 -1.63 -3.30
C LEU A 60 -1.90 -0.77 -4.56
N ILE A 61 -2.82 -1.13 -5.44
CA ILE A 61 -3.08 -0.46 -6.71
C ILE A 61 -4.50 0.11 -6.67
N VAL A 62 -4.62 1.40 -6.94
CA VAL A 62 -5.91 2.09 -7.04
C VAL A 62 -6.00 2.74 -8.41
N ASP A 63 -6.95 2.26 -9.21
CA ASP A 63 -7.27 2.85 -10.50
C ASP A 63 -8.31 3.98 -10.32
N GLY A 64 -8.06 5.15 -10.92
CA GLY A 64 -8.99 6.28 -10.86
C GLY A 64 -9.31 6.75 -9.43
N ALA A 65 -8.34 7.31 -8.73
CA ALA A 65 -8.46 7.77 -7.34
C ALA A 65 -9.68 8.68 -7.12
N LYS A 66 -10.47 8.39 -6.08
CA LYS A 66 -11.65 9.17 -5.68
C LYS A 66 -11.41 9.81 -4.32
N LYS A 67 -12.12 10.91 -4.06
CA LYS A 67 -12.11 11.55 -2.74
C LYS A 67 -12.61 10.61 -1.62
N SER A 68 -13.46 9.64 -1.96
CA SER A 68 -13.93 8.60 -1.03
C SER A 68 -12.84 7.59 -0.64
N ASP A 69 -11.75 7.52 -1.41
CA ASP A 69 -10.67 6.55 -1.17
C ASP A 69 -9.67 7.08 -0.14
N THR A 70 -9.80 8.35 0.25
CA THR A 70 -8.96 8.97 1.27
C THR A 70 -9.14 8.24 2.61
N GLY A 71 -8.03 7.77 3.17
CA GLY A 71 -7.99 7.11 4.47
C GLY A 71 -6.63 6.48 4.73
N ASN A 72 -6.53 5.76 5.85
CA ASN A 72 -5.33 5.03 6.22
C ASN A 72 -5.42 3.61 5.71
N TYR A 73 -4.54 3.26 4.78
CA TYR A 73 -4.36 1.89 4.32
C TYR A 73 -3.20 1.29 5.09
N THR A 74 -3.41 0.13 5.68
CA THR A 74 -2.40 -0.51 6.52
C THR A 74 -1.86 -1.73 5.81
N CYS A 75 -0.54 -1.78 5.65
CA CYS A 75 0.14 -3.00 5.27
C CYS A 75 0.44 -3.82 6.53
N VAL A 76 -0.05 -5.05 6.57
CA VAL A 76 0.18 -5.97 7.69
C VAL A 76 1.14 -7.06 7.24
N ALA A 77 2.10 -7.40 8.11
CA ALA A 77 3.07 -8.46 7.90
C ALA A 77 3.06 -9.41 9.11
N GLU A 78 2.72 -10.68 8.90
CA GLU A 78 2.66 -11.74 9.93
C GLU A 78 3.37 -13.02 9.50
#